data_AF-A0A1F4SSX1-F1
#
_entry.id   AF-A0A1F4SSX1-F1
#
_cell.length_a   1.000
_cell.length_b   1.000
_cell.length_c   1.000
_cell.angle_alpha   90.00
_cell.angle_beta   90.00
_cell.angle_gamma   90.00
#
_symmetry.space_group_name_H-M   'P 1'
#
loop_
_entity.id
_entity.type
_entity.pdbx_description
1 polymer ?
#
loop_
_entity_poly.entity_id
_entity_poly.type
_entity_poly.pdbx_seq_one_letter_code
_entity_poly.pdbx_strand_id
1 'polypeptide(L)' 'MAAKKGSYKVAYEGLEKIFDELREGKIEIDELEERLKKALEYIKTCKDILKKQETKVTDILKEIKEEEKD' A
#
# COMPACT_ATOMS: atom_id res chain seq x y z
N MET A 1 7.23 13.78 -10.30
CA MET A 1 6.86 12.36 -10.03
C MET A 1 7.33 11.86 -8.64
N ALA A 2 7.27 12.67 -7.58
CA ALA A 2 7.75 12.29 -6.24
C ALA A 2 6.64 11.78 -5.27
N ALA A 3 5.37 12.05 -5.58
CA ALA A 3 4.27 11.83 -4.64
C ALA A 3 3.95 10.35 -4.32
N LYS A 4 4.19 9.42 -5.26
CA LYS A 4 3.66 8.05 -5.14
C LYS A 4 4.47 7.12 -4.23
N LYS A 5 5.79 7.35 -4.11
CA LYS A 5 6.68 6.53 -3.28
C LYS A 5 6.50 6.86 -1.79
N GLY A 6 6.26 8.13 -1.47
CA GLY A 6 5.92 8.59 -0.12
C GLY A 6 4.60 8.00 0.37
N SER A 7 3.55 7.99 -0.47
CA SER A 7 2.23 7.49 -0.06
C SER A 7 2.21 6.01 0.31
N TYR A 8 2.95 5.15 -0.40
CA TYR A 8 3.02 3.73 -0.06
C TYR A 8 3.75 3.52 1.27
N LYS A 9 4.91 4.15 1.43
CA LYS A 9 5.72 4.02 2.65
C LYS A 9 4.95 4.51 3.88
N VAL A 10 4.30 5.66 3.78
CA VAL A 10 3.46 6.22 4.86
C VAL A 10 2.30 5.29 5.20
N ALA A 11 1.61 4.74 4.20
CA ALA A 11 0.51 3.81 4.44
C ALA A 11 0.99 2.50 5.09
N TYR A 12 2.13 1.97 4.64
CA TYR A 12 2.72 0.76 5.19
C TYR A 12 3.18 0.95 6.64
N GLU A 13 3.93 2.01 6.92
CA GLU A 13 4.39 2.34 8.28
C GLU A 13 3.21 2.61 9.22
N GLY A 14 2.15 3.27 8.73
CA GLY A 14 0.92 3.48 9.50
C GLY A 14 0.20 2.18 9.82
N LEU A 15 0.18 1.23 8.89
CA LEU A 15 -0.39 -0.09 9.10
C LEU A 15 0.42 -0.92 10.10
N GLU A 16 1.75 -0.93 9.96
CA GLU A 16 2.66 -1.62 10.90
C GLU A 16 2.45 -1.10 12.33
N LYS A 17 2.38 0.23 12.48
CA LYS A 17 2.15 0.84 13.79
C LYS A 17 0.83 0.39 14.42
N ILE A 18 -0.28 0.40 13.66
CA ILE A 18 -1.57 -0.06 14.18
C ILE A 18 -1.52 -1.55 14.53
N PHE A 19 -0.81 -2.35 13.74
CA PHE A 19 -0.66 -3.77 13.98
C PHE A 19 0.15 -4.08 15.24
N ASP A 20 1.22 -3.33 15.48
CA ASP A 20 2.03 -3.44 16.69
C ASP A 20 1.25 -2.97 17.93
N GLU A 21 0.55 -1.84 17.85
CA GLU A 21 -0.35 -1.36 18.91
C GLU A 21 -1.43 -2.41 19.25
N LEU A 22 -1.99 -3.09 18.24
CA LEU A 22 -2.96 -4.17 18.44
C LEU A 22 -2.34 -5.39 19.11
N ARG A 23 -1.15 -5.82 18.67
CA ARG A 23 -0.42 -6.98 19.24
C ARG A 23 -0.04 -6.76 20.69
N GLU A 24 0.36 -5.54 21.03
CA GLU A 24 0.77 -5.16 22.39
C GLU A 24 -0.43 -4.89 23.31
N GLY A 25 -1.67 -4.94 22.79
CA GLY A 25 -2.88 -4.66 23.56
C GLY A 25 -2.97 -3.19 23.99
N LYS A 26 -2.33 -2.27 23.25
CA LYS A 26 -2.34 -0.83 23.51
C LYS A 26 -3.57 -0.12 22.92
N ILE A 27 -4.40 -0.83 22.16
CA ILE A 27 -5.63 -0.30 21.60
C ILE A 27 -6.76 -0.51 22.61
N GLU A 28 -7.36 0.59 23.07
CA GLU A 28 -8.56 0.54 23.89
C GLU A 28 -9.75 0.00 23.10
N ILE A 29 -10.67 -0.69 23.79
CA ILE A 29 -11.85 -1.32 23.16
C ILE A 29 -12.70 -0.27 22.42
N ASP A 30 -12.84 0.92 22.99
CA ASP A 30 -13.62 2.01 22.40
C ASP A 30 -12.95 2.59 21.13
N GLU A 31 -11.61 2.51 21.04
CA GLU A 31 -10.85 2.98 19.87
C GLU A 31 -10.68 1.90 18.78
N LEU A 32 -10.99 0.64 19.09
CA LEU A 32 -10.69 -0.50 18.22
C LEU A 32 -11.34 -0.37 16.84
N GLU A 33 -12.59 0.09 16.78
CA GLU A 33 -13.30 0.29 15.51
C GLU A 33 -12.60 1.34 14.64
N GLU A 34 -12.18 2.46 15.23
CA GLU A 34 -11.51 3.54 14.51
C GLU A 34 -10.14 3.10 13.98
N ARG A 35 -9.35 2.40 14.82
CA ARG A 35 -8.04 1.86 14.44
C ARG A 35 -8.16 0.86 13.29
N LEU A 36 -9.16 -0.01 13.31
CA LEU A 36 -9.43 -0.95 12.23
C LEU A 36 -9.86 -0.25 10.93
N LYS A 37 -10.70 0.80 11.01
CA LYS A 37 -11.06 1.61 9.83
C LYS A 37 -9.83 2.27 9.20
N LYS A 38 -8.95 2.88 10.00
CA LYS A 38 -7.68 3.46 9.52
C LYS A 38 -6.77 2.40 8.89
N ALA A 39 -6.63 1.23 9.52
CA ALA A 39 -5.87 0.12 8.93
C ALA A 39 -6.43 -0.30 7.57
N LEU A 40 -7.76 -0.37 7.41
CA LEU A 40 -8.40 -0.66 6.12
C LEU A 40 -8.07 0.41 5.06
N GLU A 41 -8.02 1.69 5.42
CA GLU A 41 -7.61 2.77 4.50
C GLU A 41 -6.16 2.63 4.05
N TYR A 42 -5.25 2.31 4.98
CA TYR A 42 -3.86 2.03 4.66
C TYR A 42 -3.71 0.82 3.74
N ILE A 43 -4.40 -0.29 4.03
CA ILE A 43 -4.39 -1.49 3.19
C ILE A 43 -4.91 -1.18 1.78
N LYS A 44 -6.00 -0.42 1.65
CA LYS A 44 -6.53 0.00 0.34
C LYS A 44 -5.50 0.80 -0.44
N THR A 45 -4.85 1.75 0.22
CA THR A 45 -3.79 2.58 -0.39
C THR A 45 -2.62 1.74 -0.88
N CYS A 46 -2.13 0.81 -0.05
CA CYS A 46 -1.06 -0.11 -0.43
C CYS A 46 -1.46 -0.95 -1.65
N LYS A 47 -2.67 -1.54 -1.63
CA LYS A 47 -3.20 -2.38 -2.71
C LYS A 47 -3.31 -1.61 -4.03
N ASP A 48 -3.82 -0.39 -3.99
CA ASP A 48 -3.98 0.45 -5.18
C ASP A 48 -2.63 0.84 -5.79
N ILE A 49 -1.64 1.13 -4.94
CA ILE A 49 -0.29 1.44 -5.43
C ILE A 49 0.33 0.20 -6.07
N LEU A 50 0.25 -0.96 -5.41
CA LEU A 50 0.79 -2.22 -5.95
C LEU A 50 0.16 -2.58 -7.30
N LYS A 51 -1.17 -2.54 -7.41
CA LYS A 51 -1.87 -2.75 -8.69
C LYS A 51 -1.39 -1.79 -9.78
N LYS A 52 -1.26 -0.50 -9.47
CA LYS A 52 -0.77 0.48 -10.44
C LYS A 52 0.70 0.25 -10.83
N GLN A 53 1.52 -0.35 -9.97
CA GLN A 53 2.89 -0.71 -10.34
C GLN A 53 2.92 -1.97 -11.20
N GLU A 54 2.10 -2.98 -10.87
CA GLU A 54 1.93 -4.19 -11.67
C GLU A 54 1.53 -3.88 -13.11
N THR A 55 0.56 -2.97 -13.32
CA THR A 55 0.18 -2.51 -14.66
C THR A 55 1.36 -1.89 -15.41
N LYS A 56 2.10 -0.99 -14.76
CA LYS A 56 3.27 -0.34 -15.36
C LYS A 56 4.37 -1.33 -15.75
N VAL A 57 4.66 -2.29 -14.89
CA VAL A 57 5.63 -3.36 -15.19
C VAL A 57 5.14 -4.17 -16.39
N THR A 58 3.86 -4.50 -16.43
CA THR A 58 3.26 -5.20 -17.57
C THR A 58 3.37 -4.41 -18.86
N ASP A 59 3.18 -3.09 -18.83
CA ASP A 59 3.31 -2.23 -20.01
C ASP A 59 4.76 -2.14 -20.48
N ILE A 60 5.73 -1.95 -19.57
CA ILE A 60 7.17 -1.98 -19.89
C ILE A 60 7.55 -3.32 -20.55
N LEU A 61 7.03 -4.44 -20.04
CA LEU A 61 7.27 -5.75 -20.62
C LEU A 61 6.66 -5.94 -22.02
N LYS A 62 5.62 -5.18 -22.39
CA LYS A 62 5.07 -5.18 -23.74
C LYS A 62 5.92 -4.35 -24.69
N GLU A 63 6.33 -3.16 -24.26
CA GLU A 63 7.20 -2.26 -25.03
C GLU A 63 8.49 -2.99 -25.43
N ILE A 64 9.14 -3.69 -24.48
CA ILE A 64 10.34 -4.49 -24.76
C ILE A 64 10.09 -5.57 -25.81
N LYS A 65 8.93 -6.26 -25.76
CA LYS A 65 8.58 -7.31 -26.73
C LYS A 65 8.21 -6.78 -28.11
N GLU A 66 7.78 -5.53 -28.21
CA GLU A 66 7.50 -4.85 -29.47
C GLU A 66 8.83 -4.42 -30.11
N GLU A 67 9.77 -3.87 -29.32
CA GLU A 67 11.12 -3.51 -29.78
C GLU A 67 11.95 -4.73 -30.26
N GLU A 68 11.73 -5.93 -29.72
CA GLU A 68 12.42 -7.16 -30.17
C GLU A 68 11.88 -7.73 -31.50
N LYS A 69 10.79 -7.20 -32.04
CA LYS A 69 10.14 -7.70 -33.27
C LYS A 69 10.47 -6.89 -34.53
N ASP A 70 11.13 -5.75 -34.38
CA ASP A 70 11.65 -4.91 -35.47
C ASP A 70 13.14 -5.19 -35.73
#